data_AF-A0A9E0LKZ7-F1
#
_entry.id   AF-A0A9E0LKZ7-F1
#
_cell.length_a   1.000
_cell.length_b   1.000
_cell.length_c   1.000
_cell.angle_alpha   90.00
_cell.angle_beta   90.00
_cell.angle_gamma   90.00
#
_symmetry.space_group_name_H-M   'P 1'
#
loop_
_entity.id
_entity.type
_entity.pdbx_description
1 polymer ?
#
loop_
_entity_poly.entity_id
_entity_poly.type
_entity_poly.pdbx_seq_one_letter_code
_entity_poly.pdbx_strand_id
1 'polypeptide(L)'
;MDWQLISHYILGIVTLPVSIYTVKCVVENFGTLFDEDLTIKDRNLLKQFAFFVLLPMVVLFHEIGHALAARYFGATVTAFHWSIFWGEVVIDGKLTPFQHYVIALAGNLFQLATCVFALGLALIETSPALVALSVYFYIFNGLACLIGYPLLSLTAWNDDFAMIYGQPNLQIATITGIVHLLLIALFLFTFFSTTGRLWFVKKTRPAWYKEFSKVLARAQQENDAINYLSVAWQYYFVGLDRLCEKTLDKVQELDSQLMDVWLLRGYIHQSKGRFESAILCFKEITDSECSDKVIMARAWMACGHCQAQQVENSRAAKPDWHEVLKSYKQASFTDSSLADPHYYLGVTLIKAELLKDAEAELLLCQNNQRAGKEALTWLDPMLGSMVQQEINAIRNLSRGKQ
;
A
#
# COMPACT_ATOMS: atom_id res chain seq x y z
N MET A 1 41.23 7.27 -5.25
CA MET A 1 40.22 6.26 -5.58
C MET A 1 38.91 7.01 -5.67
N ASP A 2 38.28 7.00 -6.83
CA ASP A 2 37.03 7.73 -7.04
C ASP A 2 35.87 6.98 -6.40
N TRP A 3 35.42 7.48 -5.25
CA TRP A 3 34.34 6.86 -4.48
C TRP A 3 33.00 6.90 -5.22
N GLN A 4 32.79 7.88 -6.12
CA GLN A 4 31.58 7.94 -6.94
C GLN A 4 31.56 6.76 -7.91
N LEU A 5 32.65 6.56 -8.64
CA LEU A 5 32.81 5.44 -9.57
C LEU A 5 32.57 4.08 -8.89
N ILE A 6 33.12 3.87 -7.68
CA ILE A 6 32.92 2.63 -6.92
C ILE A 6 31.46 2.45 -6.51
N SER A 7 30.80 3.52 -6.05
CA SER A 7 29.40 3.47 -5.65
C SER A 7 28.48 3.07 -6.81
N HIS A 8 28.78 3.54 -8.03
CA HIS A 8 28.00 3.22 -9.24
C HIS A 8 28.12 1.74 -9.62
N TYR A 9 29.35 1.18 -9.59
CA TYR A 9 29.55 -0.24 -9.87
C TYR A 9 28.95 -1.14 -8.80
N ILE A 10 29.06 -0.78 -7.52
CA ILE A 10 28.44 -1.56 -6.43
C ILE A 10 26.92 -1.62 -6.62
N LEU A 11 26.27 -0.50 -6.93
CA LEU A 11 24.83 -0.47 -7.16
C LEU A 11 24.43 -1.37 -8.33
N GLY A 12 25.14 -1.30 -9.45
CA GLY A 12 24.90 -2.18 -10.61
C GLY A 12 25.08 -3.67 -10.29
N ILE A 13 26.19 -4.02 -9.62
CA ILE A 13 26.50 -5.41 -9.25
C ILE A 13 25.45 -5.99 -8.29
N VAL A 14 24.99 -5.20 -7.32
CA VAL A 14 23.98 -5.65 -6.34
C VAL A 14 22.59 -5.77 -6.96
N THR A 15 22.22 -4.85 -7.87
CA THR A 15 20.87 -4.80 -8.44
C THR A 15 20.68 -5.73 -9.64
N LEU A 16 21.75 -6.10 -10.36
CA LEU A 16 21.65 -6.99 -11.52
C LEU A 16 21.03 -8.37 -11.19
N PRO A 17 21.46 -9.11 -10.14
CA PRO A 17 20.84 -10.38 -9.78
C PRO A 17 19.35 -10.25 -9.43
N VAL A 18 18.97 -9.16 -8.75
CA VAL A 18 17.57 -8.86 -8.40
C VAL A 18 16.75 -8.61 -9.66
N SER A 19 17.31 -7.88 -10.62
CA SER A 19 16.67 -7.59 -11.91
C SER A 19 16.44 -8.88 -12.71
N ILE A 20 17.46 -9.74 -12.81
CA ILE A 20 17.37 -11.05 -13.47
C ILE A 20 16.33 -11.95 -12.79
N TYR A 21 16.35 -12.01 -11.45
CA TYR A 21 15.37 -12.78 -10.67
C TYR A 21 13.95 -12.26 -10.90
N THR A 22 13.77 -10.94 -10.93
CA THR A 22 12.46 -10.31 -11.18
C THR A 22 11.94 -10.66 -12.57
N VAL A 23 12.77 -10.58 -13.62
CA VAL A 23 12.40 -10.99 -14.98
C VAL A 23 12.00 -12.46 -15.01
N LYS A 24 12.79 -13.33 -14.38
CA LYS A 24 12.49 -14.76 -14.28
C LYS A 24 11.12 -14.98 -13.62
N CYS A 25 10.84 -14.32 -12.50
CA CYS A 25 9.54 -14.44 -11.82
C CYS A 25 8.38 -13.95 -12.70
N VAL A 26 8.55 -12.86 -13.47
CA VAL A 26 7.52 -12.40 -14.41
C VAL A 26 7.25 -13.44 -15.50
N VAL A 27 8.31 -14.06 -16.06
CA VAL A 27 8.16 -15.11 -17.08
C VAL A 27 7.47 -16.35 -16.51
N GLU A 28 7.87 -16.81 -15.33
CA GLU A 28 7.31 -18.00 -14.67
C GLU A 28 5.85 -17.82 -14.24
N ASN A 29 5.44 -16.59 -13.91
CA ASN A 29 4.08 -16.28 -13.45
C ASN A 29 3.26 -15.54 -14.53
N PHE A 30 3.67 -15.55 -15.80
CA PHE A 30 3.04 -14.74 -16.85
C PHE A 30 1.53 -15.00 -16.98
N GLY A 31 1.10 -16.27 -16.89
CA GLY A 31 -0.32 -16.62 -17.01
C GLY A 31 -1.19 -16.04 -15.90
N THR A 32 -0.74 -16.06 -14.65
CA THR A 32 -1.48 -15.51 -13.50
C THR A 32 -1.31 -13.99 -13.39
N LEU A 33 -0.15 -13.47 -13.80
CA LEU A 33 0.17 -12.05 -13.68
C LEU A 33 -0.73 -11.17 -14.57
N PHE A 34 -1.19 -11.71 -15.70
CA PHE A 34 -1.98 -11.00 -16.72
C PHE A 34 -3.45 -11.45 -16.78
N ASP A 35 -3.94 -12.11 -15.74
CA ASP A 35 -5.38 -12.38 -15.60
C ASP A 35 -6.16 -11.14 -15.11
N GLU A 36 -7.48 -11.30 -14.88
CA GLU A 36 -8.34 -10.21 -14.45
C GLU A 36 -8.23 -9.88 -12.95
N ASP A 37 -7.62 -10.74 -12.13
CA ASP A 37 -7.58 -10.64 -10.68
C ASP A 37 -6.17 -10.45 -10.13
N LEU A 38 -5.71 -9.19 -10.15
CA LEU A 38 -4.41 -8.82 -9.61
C LEU A 38 -4.32 -9.02 -8.09
N THR A 39 -3.69 -10.13 -7.70
CA THR A 39 -3.40 -10.45 -6.31
C THR A 39 -2.36 -9.49 -5.71
N ILE A 40 -2.18 -9.55 -4.38
CA ILE A 40 -1.13 -8.78 -3.69
C ILE A 40 0.26 -9.21 -4.19
N LYS A 41 0.46 -10.50 -4.47
CA LYS A 41 1.72 -11.05 -4.98
C LYS A 41 2.03 -10.48 -6.36
N ASP A 42 1.04 -10.46 -7.26
CA ASP A 42 1.19 -9.92 -8.62
C ASP A 42 1.54 -8.43 -8.59
N ARG A 43 0.84 -7.65 -7.75
CA ARG A 43 1.14 -6.22 -7.57
C ARG A 43 2.56 -5.98 -7.07
N ASN A 44 3.05 -6.83 -6.16
CA ASN A 44 4.43 -6.71 -5.68
C ASN A 44 5.44 -7.06 -6.78
N LEU A 45 5.18 -8.08 -7.58
CA LEU A 45 6.02 -8.45 -8.72
C LEU A 45 6.04 -7.35 -9.79
N LEU A 46 4.89 -6.74 -10.12
CA LEU A 46 4.82 -5.62 -11.07
C LEU A 46 5.57 -4.38 -10.57
N LYS A 47 5.51 -4.07 -9.27
CA LYS A 47 6.32 -2.98 -8.67
C LYS A 47 7.82 -3.27 -8.80
N GLN A 48 8.23 -4.50 -8.50
CA GLN A 48 9.63 -4.92 -8.66
C GLN A 48 10.06 -4.82 -10.12
N PHE A 49 9.23 -5.26 -11.07
CA PHE A 49 9.55 -5.16 -12.49
C PHE A 49 9.64 -3.71 -12.97
N ALA A 50 8.72 -2.84 -12.54
CA ALA A 50 8.78 -1.42 -12.83
C ALA A 50 10.07 -0.77 -12.30
N PHE A 51 10.50 -1.12 -11.09
CA PHE A 51 11.65 -0.52 -10.44
C PHE A 51 12.99 -1.11 -10.89
N PHE A 52 13.14 -2.43 -10.91
CA PHE A 52 14.41 -3.11 -11.19
C PHE A 52 14.66 -3.39 -12.67
N VAL A 53 13.63 -3.31 -13.52
CA VAL A 53 13.78 -3.59 -14.96
C VAL A 53 13.49 -2.36 -15.80
N LEU A 54 12.30 -1.76 -15.66
CA LEU A 54 11.92 -0.64 -16.52
C LEU A 54 12.69 0.65 -16.21
N LEU A 55 12.86 1.00 -14.92
CA LEU A 55 13.57 2.23 -14.53
C LEU A 55 15.04 2.25 -15.02
N PRO A 56 15.83 1.16 -14.93
CA PRO A 56 17.16 1.10 -15.54
C PRO A 56 17.18 1.32 -17.06
N MET A 57 16.17 0.81 -17.78
CA MET A 57 16.05 1.06 -19.21
C MET A 57 15.78 2.54 -19.50
N VAL A 58 15.12 3.25 -18.60
CA VAL A 58 14.93 4.70 -18.71
C VAL A 58 16.23 5.45 -18.54
N VAL A 59 17.11 5.03 -17.62
CA VAL A 59 18.45 5.62 -17.48
C VAL A 59 19.21 5.49 -18.82
N LEU A 60 19.12 4.34 -19.49
CA LEU A 60 19.70 4.20 -20.83
C LEU A 60 19.12 5.21 -21.83
N PHE A 61 17.79 5.39 -21.86
CA PHE A 61 17.15 6.37 -22.74
C PHE A 61 17.50 7.83 -22.39
N HIS A 62 17.72 8.10 -21.11
CA HIS A 62 18.21 9.39 -20.61
C HIS A 62 19.59 9.69 -21.22
N GLU A 63 20.54 8.76 -21.11
CA GLU A 63 21.87 8.91 -21.73
C GLU A 63 21.79 9.05 -23.26
N ILE A 64 20.92 8.29 -23.92
CA ILE A 64 20.68 8.43 -25.37
C ILE A 64 20.21 9.86 -25.69
N GLY A 65 19.37 10.46 -24.85
CA GLY A 65 18.92 11.85 -24.98
C GLY A 65 20.09 12.84 -25.02
N HIS A 66 21.03 12.73 -24.08
CA HIS A 66 22.26 13.55 -24.09
C HIS A 66 23.10 13.33 -25.34
N ALA A 67 23.34 12.07 -25.71
CA ALA A 67 24.17 11.71 -26.86
C ALA A 67 23.59 12.25 -28.17
N LEU A 68 22.26 12.18 -28.35
CA LEU A 68 21.57 12.71 -29.53
C LEU A 68 21.65 14.24 -29.58
N ALA A 69 21.40 14.92 -28.46
CA ALA A 69 21.49 16.38 -28.38
C ALA A 69 22.93 16.87 -28.64
N ALA A 70 23.93 16.18 -28.10
CA ALA A 70 25.34 16.49 -28.31
C ALA A 70 25.73 16.39 -29.79
N ARG A 71 25.35 15.28 -30.45
CA ARG A 71 25.58 15.08 -31.89
C ARG A 71 24.86 16.13 -32.74
N TYR A 72 23.65 16.52 -32.36
CA TYR A 72 22.90 17.58 -33.04
C TYR A 72 23.67 18.91 -33.05
N PHE A 73 24.40 19.24 -31.97
CA PHE A 73 25.26 20.42 -31.89
C PHE A 73 26.68 20.23 -32.46
N GLY A 74 26.94 19.10 -33.13
CA GLY A 74 28.24 18.80 -33.74
C GLY A 74 29.33 18.41 -32.75
N ALA A 75 28.98 18.11 -31.49
CA ALA A 75 29.92 17.55 -30.54
C ALA A 75 30.10 16.04 -30.76
N THR A 76 31.27 15.54 -30.41
CA THR A 76 31.63 14.12 -30.51
C THR A 76 31.36 13.44 -29.17
N VAL A 77 30.59 12.35 -29.18
CA VAL A 77 30.45 11.48 -28.00
C VAL A 77 31.67 10.58 -27.92
N THR A 78 32.55 10.84 -26.97
CA THR A 78 33.83 10.12 -26.82
C THR A 78 33.71 8.87 -25.94
N ALA A 79 32.74 8.87 -25.01
CA ALA A 79 32.38 7.69 -24.23
C ALA A 79 30.88 7.66 -23.93
N PHE A 80 30.34 6.44 -23.79
CA PHE A 80 28.96 6.18 -23.43
C PHE A 80 28.95 5.00 -22.46
N HIS A 81 28.63 5.27 -21.20
CA HIS A 81 28.56 4.26 -20.15
C HIS A 81 27.14 4.12 -19.65
N TRP A 82 26.71 2.88 -19.42
CA TRP A 82 25.43 2.57 -18.77
C TRP A 82 25.62 1.37 -17.84
N SER A 83 25.21 1.54 -16.59
CA SER A 83 25.32 0.56 -15.51
C SER A 83 24.02 0.53 -14.70
N ILE A 84 22.92 0.15 -15.35
CA ILE A 84 21.60 -0.05 -14.76
C ILE A 84 21.00 1.27 -14.23
N PHE A 85 21.30 1.63 -12.97
CA PHE A 85 20.79 2.83 -12.29
C PHE A 85 21.70 4.05 -12.45
N TRP A 86 22.72 3.95 -13.30
CA TRP A 86 23.66 5.01 -13.59
C TRP A 86 24.06 4.98 -15.05
N GLY A 87 24.35 6.15 -15.60
CA GLY A 87 24.87 6.33 -16.94
C GLY A 87 25.73 7.58 -17.03
N GLU A 88 26.51 7.68 -18.10
CA GLU A 88 27.32 8.85 -18.40
C GLU A 88 27.57 8.94 -19.91
N VAL A 89 27.41 10.15 -20.45
CA VAL A 89 27.85 10.48 -21.81
C VAL A 89 28.98 11.52 -21.73
N VAL A 90 30.18 11.11 -22.12
CA VAL A 90 31.32 12.03 -22.23
C VAL A 90 31.31 12.66 -23.62
N ILE A 91 31.30 13.98 -23.64
CA ILE A 91 31.15 14.79 -24.85
C ILE A 91 32.40 15.65 -25.03
N ASP A 92 32.96 15.64 -26.23
CA ASP A 92 34.05 16.53 -26.65
C ASP A 92 33.58 17.46 -27.78
N GLY A 93 33.91 18.74 -27.67
CA GLY A 93 33.51 19.75 -28.64
C GLY A 93 33.46 21.16 -28.03
N LYS A 94 33.55 22.17 -28.90
CA LYS A 94 33.40 23.57 -28.49
C LYS A 94 31.92 23.92 -28.39
N LEU A 95 31.34 23.71 -27.21
CA LEU A 95 29.95 24.00 -26.91
C LEU A 95 29.79 25.35 -26.20
N THR A 96 28.74 26.08 -26.55
CA THR A 96 28.32 27.28 -25.83
C THR A 96 27.59 26.91 -24.53
N PRO A 97 27.49 27.82 -23.54
CA PRO A 97 26.75 27.56 -22.31
C PRO A 97 25.29 27.14 -22.55
N PHE A 98 24.64 27.72 -23.56
CA PHE A 98 23.27 27.35 -23.92
C PHE A 98 23.18 25.93 -24.50
N GLN A 99 24.17 25.49 -25.28
CA GLN A 99 24.19 24.12 -25.80
C GLN A 99 24.40 23.09 -24.68
N HIS A 100 25.28 23.38 -23.70
CA HIS A 100 25.39 22.55 -22.51
C HIS A 100 24.07 22.44 -21.74
N TYR A 101 23.36 23.56 -21.56
CA TYR A 101 22.02 23.57 -20.96
C TYR A 101 21.03 22.67 -21.73
N VAL A 102 20.98 22.78 -23.06
CA VAL A 102 20.06 21.96 -23.88
C VAL A 102 20.43 20.47 -23.80
N ILE A 103 21.72 20.14 -23.82
CA ILE A 103 22.19 18.76 -23.70
C ILE A 103 21.79 18.19 -22.34
N ALA A 104 22.06 18.88 -21.23
CA ALA A 104 21.66 18.47 -19.88
C ALA A 104 20.13 18.32 -19.76
N LEU A 105 19.37 19.18 -20.42
CA LEU A 105 17.91 19.08 -20.44
C LEU A 105 17.41 17.86 -21.24
N ALA A 106 18.15 17.42 -22.27
CA ALA A 106 17.69 16.40 -23.22
C ALA A 106 17.46 15.03 -22.56
N GLY A 107 18.38 14.54 -21.71
CA GLY A 107 18.20 13.28 -21.01
C GLY A 107 16.95 13.27 -20.13
N ASN A 108 16.78 14.35 -19.36
CA ASN A 108 15.60 14.58 -18.52
C ASN A 108 14.29 14.66 -19.31
N LEU A 109 14.28 15.29 -20.48
CA LEU A 109 13.10 15.33 -21.35
C LEU A 109 12.74 13.96 -21.93
N PHE A 110 13.74 13.15 -22.32
CA PHE A 110 13.50 11.76 -22.74
C PHE A 110 12.90 10.94 -21.60
N GLN A 111 13.47 11.06 -20.40
CA GLN A 111 12.95 10.40 -19.22
C GLN A 111 11.52 10.86 -18.88
N LEU A 112 11.23 12.16 -18.91
CA LEU A 112 9.87 12.69 -18.72
C LEU A 112 8.90 12.20 -19.81
N ALA A 113 9.34 12.08 -21.06
CA ALA A 113 8.52 11.54 -22.14
C ALA A 113 8.09 10.09 -21.85
N THR A 114 8.96 9.28 -21.25
CA THR A 114 8.59 7.91 -20.83
C THR A 114 7.54 7.90 -19.71
N CYS A 115 7.54 8.88 -18.80
CA CYS A 115 6.44 9.06 -17.82
C CYS A 115 5.11 9.36 -18.52
N VAL A 116 5.11 10.30 -19.48
CA VAL A 116 3.91 10.66 -20.24
C VAL A 116 3.39 9.48 -21.04
N PHE A 117 4.29 8.73 -21.68
CA PHE A 117 3.95 7.50 -22.40
C PHE A 117 3.31 6.46 -21.49
N ALA A 118 3.91 6.20 -20.32
CA ALA A 118 3.37 5.24 -19.35
C ALA A 118 1.97 5.63 -18.87
N LEU A 119 1.74 6.92 -18.57
CA LEU A 119 0.42 7.41 -18.20
C LEU A 119 -0.57 7.27 -19.35
N GLY A 120 -0.17 7.61 -20.58
CA GLY A 120 -0.98 7.43 -21.79
C GLY A 120 -1.39 5.97 -22.00
N LEU A 121 -0.44 5.04 -21.87
CA LEU A 121 -0.67 3.60 -21.94
C LEU A 121 -1.67 3.15 -20.87
N ALA A 122 -1.50 3.59 -19.63
CA ALA A 122 -2.40 3.25 -18.53
C ALA A 122 -3.84 3.74 -18.75
N LEU A 123 -4.04 4.86 -19.46
CA LEU A 123 -5.35 5.41 -19.78
C LEU A 123 -6.09 4.59 -20.86
N ILE A 124 -5.37 4.18 -21.91
CA ILE A 124 -5.95 3.45 -23.05
C ILE A 124 -6.11 1.95 -22.79
N GLU A 125 -5.25 1.38 -21.96
CA GLU A 125 -5.18 -0.06 -21.76
C GLU A 125 -6.36 -0.60 -20.92
N THR A 126 -6.71 -1.85 -21.19
CA THR A 126 -7.79 -2.59 -20.52
C THR A 126 -7.28 -3.68 -19.59
N SER A 127 -6.10 -4.25 -19.85
CA SER A 127 -5.48 -5.25 -18.97
C SER A 127 -5.17 -4.64 -17.60
N PRO A 128 -5.72 -5.19 -16.49
CA PRO A 128 -5.41 -4.74 -15.14
C PRO A 128 -3.91 -4.70 -14.85
N ALA A 129 -3.18 -5.73 -15.31
CA ALA A 129 -1.74 -5.88 -15.11
C ALA A 129 -0.93 -4.81 -15.83
N LEU A 130 -1.25 -4.52 -17.10
CA LEU A 130 -0.56 -3.48 -17.87
C LEU A 130 -0.87 -2.07 -17.33
N VAL A 131 -2.10 -1.81 -16.88
CA VAL A 131 -2.44 -0.56 -16.19
C VAL A 131 -1.64 -0.44 -14.90
N ALA A 132 -1.59 -1.49 -14.09
CA ALA A 132 -0.82 -1.53 -12.84
C ALA A 132 0.66 -1.26 -13.09
N LEU A 133 1.27 -1.98 -14.04
CA LEU A 133 2.68 -1.82 -14.39
C LEU A 133 2.98 -0.40 -14.86
N SER A 134 2.16 0.13 -15.76
CA SER A 134 2.33 1.48 -16.32
C SER A 134 2.24 2.55 -15.25
N VAL A 135 1.30 2.42 -14.31
CA VAL A 135 1.16 3.36 -13.18
C VAL A 135 2.32 3.24 -12.19
N TYR A 136 2.77 2.03 -11.85
CA TYR A 136 3.94 1.85 -10.98
C TYR A 136 5.21 2.43 -11.62
N PHE A 137 5.40 2.19 -12.91
CA PHE A 137 6.50 2.76 -13.67
C PHE A 137 6.42 4.29 -13.74
N TYR A 138 5.24 4.86 -14.03
CA TYR A 138 5.01 6.30 -13.95
C TYR A 138 5.36 6.90 -12.58
N ILE A 139 4.98 6.23 -11.48
CA ILE A 139 5.27 6.68 -10.12
C ILE A 139 6.77 6.65 -9.84
N PHE A 140 7.44 5.52 -10.08
CA PHE A 140 8.87 5.39 -9.78
C PHE A 140 9.72 6.31 -10.67
N ASN A 141 9.41 6.36 -11.96
CA ASN A 141 10.14 7.21 -12.90
C ASN A 141 9.86 8.69 -12.67
N GLY A 142 8.62 9.07 -12.36
CA GLY A 142 8.27 10.45 -12.02
C GLY A 142 8.94 10.90 -10.73
N LEU A 143 8.96 10.07 -9.69
CA LEU A 143 9.73 10.34 -8.46
C LEU A 143 11.22 10.49 -8.75
N ALA A 144 11.80 9.59 -9.56
CA ALA A 144 13.21 9.66 -9.92
C ALA A 144 13.54 10.94 -10.69
N CYS A 145 12.81 11.24 -11.77
CA CYS A 145 13.13 12.34 -12.68
C CYS A 145 12.77 13.73 -12.16
N LEU A 146 11.69 13.86 -11.39
CA LEU A 146 11.19 15.17 -10.93
C LEU A 146 11.63 15.52 -9.51
N ILE A 147 12.11 14.56 -8.72
CA ILE A 147 12.46 14.81 -7.32
C ILE A 147 13.83 14.18 -6.98
N GLY A 148 13.97 12.86 -7.09
CA GLY A 148 15.15 12.14 -6.63
C GLY A 148 16.45 12.58 -7.33
N TYR A 149 16.51 12.44 -8.64
CA TYR A 149 17.66 12.81 -9.46
C TYR A 149 17.96 14.31 -9.41
N PRO A 150 16.98 15.24 -9.53
CA PRO A 150 17.25 16.66 -9.34
C PRO A 150 17.92 16.99 -8.01
N LEU A 151 17.46 16.38 -6.90
CA LEU A 151 18.07 16.59 -5.59
C LEU A 151 19.49 16.03 -5.52
N LEU A 152 19.74 14.83 -6.04
CA LEU A 152 21.07 14.22 -6.06
C LEU A 152 22.05 15.02 -6.95
N SER A 153 21.59 15.42 -8.14
CA SER A 153 22.34 16.21 -9.10
C SER A 153 22.75 17.56 -8.51
N LEU A 154 21.85 18.24 -7.78
CA LEU A 154 22.13 19.53 -7.14
C LEU A 154 23.02 19.45 -5.90
N THR A 155 23.00 18.34 -5.16
CA THR A 155 23.64 18.27 -3.83
C THR A 155 24.90 17.42 -3.78
N ALA A 156 25.04 16.42 -4.64
CA ALA A 156 26.10 15.42 -4.53
C ALA A 156 26.90 15.22 -5.83
N TRP A 157 26.25 15.23 -6.98
CA TRP A 157 26.88 14.83 -8.25
C TRP A 157 27.30 16.00 -9.15
N ASN A 158 26.74 17.20 -8.93
CA ASN A 158 26.97 18.38 -9.76
C ASN A 158 26.77 18.09 -11.26
N ASP A 159 25.64 17.44 -11.53
CA ASP A 159 25.31 16.82 -12.81
C ASP A 159 24.28 17.68 -13.58
N ASP A 160 23.43 17.08 -14.40
CA ASP A 160 22.43 17.78 -15.24
C ASP A 160 21.73 18.97 -14.58
N PHE A 161 21.08 18.79 -13.44
CA PHE A 161 20.31 19.87 -12.80
C PHE A 161 21.20 20.98 -12.25
N ALA A 162 22.45 20.67 -11.87
CA ALA A 162 23.43 21.70 -11.55
C ALA A 162 23.81 22.51 -12.80
N MET A 163 23.93 21.88 -13.97
CA MET A 163 24.14 22.59 -15.23
C MET A 163 22.89 23.39 -15.67
N ILE A 164 21.70 22.81 -15.54
CA ILE A 164 20.42 23.41 -15.92
C ILE A 164 20.17 24.69 -15.12
N TYR A 165 20.37 24.65 -13.80
CA TYR A 165 20.14 25.81 -12.93
C TYR A 165 21.36 26.72 -12.79
N GLY A 166 22.57 26.22 -13.06
CA GLY A 166 23.82 26.99 -13.01
C GLY A 166 24.14 27.77 -14.30
N GLN A 167 23.31 27.66 -15.34
CA GLN A 167 23.57 28.36 -16.60
C GLN A 167 23.46 29.89 -16.48
N PRO A 168 24.25 30.68 -17.23
CA PRO A 168 24.43 32.12 -16.98
C PRO A 168 23.18 32.99 -17.18
N ASN A 169 22.21 32.56 -17.99
CA ASN A 169 21.00 33.34 -18.26
C ASN A 169 19.93 33.08 -17.20
N LEU A 170 19.87 33.95 -16.19
CA LEU A 170 18.92 33.82 -15.07
C LEU A 170 17.45 33.65 -15.50
N GLN A 171 17.03 34.24 -16.63
CA GLN A 171 15.64 34.12 -17.10
C GLN A 171 15.32 32.67 -17.51
N ILE A 172 16.21 32.02 -18.26
CA ILE A 172 16.04 30.62 -18.70
C ILE A 172 16.02 29.69 -17.47
N ALA A 173 16.89 29.92 -16.49
CA ALA A 173 16.96 29.11 -15.26
C ALA A 173 15.67 29.26 -14.45
N THR A 174 15.17 30.50 -14.32
CA THR A 174 13.92 30.82 -13.62
C THR A 174 12.72 30.17 -14.29
N ILE A 175 12.59 30.29 -15.61
CA ILE A 175 11.49 29.66 -16.37
C ILE A 175 11.55 28.14 -16.21
N THR A 176 12.74 27.54 -16.34
CA THR A 176 12.93 26.09 -16.16
C THR A 176 12.54 25.66 -14.75
N GLY A 177 12.91 26.43 -13.73
CA GLY A 177 12.52 26.19 -12.33
C GLY A 177 11.01 26.22 -12.13
N ILE A 178 10.32 27.21 -12.69
CA ILE A 178 8.85 27.31 -12.60
C ILE A 178 8.19 26.12 -13.29
N VAL A 179 8.60 25.78 -14.53
CA VAL A 179 8.06 24.63 -15.25
C VAL A 179 8.28 23.34 -14.47
N HIS A 180 9.48 23.16 -13.91
CA HIS A 180 9.79 21.98 -13.10
C HIS A 180 8.90 21.88 -11.85
N LEU A 181 8.71 22.98 -11.10
CA LEU A 181 7.81 23.01 -9.94
C LEU A 181 6.35 22.70 -10.32
N LEU A 182 5.88 23.19 -11.46
CA LEU A 182 4.54 22.87 -11.97
C LEU A 182 4.41 21.39 -12.32
N LEU A 183 5.45 20.79 -12.93
CA LEU A 183 5.47 19.35 -13.22
C LEU A 183 5.47 18.50 -11.94
N ILE A 184 6.25 18.91 -10.92
CA ILE A 184 6.21 18.27 -9.59
C ILE A 184 4.80 18.36 -9.01
N ALA A 185 4.19 19.56 -8.99
CA ALA A 185 2.86 19.74 -8.45
C ALA A 185 1.81 18.89 -9.18
N LEU A 186 1.88 18.83 -10.51
CA LEU A 186 0.99 17.99 -11.33
C LEU A 186 1.20 16.49 -11.02
N PHE A 187 2.44 16.04 -10.94
CA PHE A 187 2.79 14.66 -10.58
C PHE A 187 2.29 14.27 -9.19
N LEU A 188 2.49 15.13 -8.18
CA LEU A 188 1.99 14.90 -6.83
C LEU A 188 0.47 14.92 -6.80
N PHE A 189 -0.18 15.78 -7.60
CA PHE A 189 -1.63 15.81 -7.71
C PHE A 189 -2.18 14.52 -8.32
N THR A 190 -1.64 14.03 -9.44
CA THR A 190 -2.09 12.76 -10.05
C THR A 190 -1.93 11.60 -9.08
N PHE A 191 -0.81 11.55 -8.35
CA PHE A 191 -0.50 10.49 -7.40
C PHE A 191 -1.36 10.51 -6.11
N PHE A 192 -1.52 11.67 -5.48
CA PHE A 192 -2.22 11.80 -4.20
C PHE A 192 -3.72 12.10 -4.32
N SER A 193 -4.21 12.41 -5.53
CA SER A 193 -5.64 12.67 -5.73
C SER A 193 -6.48 11.42 -5.47
N THR A 194 -7.58 11.63 -4.76
CA THR A 194 -8.58 10.59 -4.52
C THR A 194 -9.18 10.07 -5.84
N THR A 195 -9.36 10.94 -6.82
CA THR A 195 -9.87 10.61 -8.15
C THR A 195 -8.92 9.69 -8.92
N GLY A 196 -7.62 10.00 -8.93
CA GLY A 196 -6.60 9.16 -9.58
C GLY A 196 -6.51 7.78 -8.93
N ARG A 197 -6.54 7.73 -7.59
CA ARG A 197 -6.55 6.45 -6.85
C ARG A 197 -7.80 5.62 -7.12
N LEU A 198 -8.99 6.24 -7.15
CA LEU A 198 -10.24 5.55 -7.49
C LEU A 198 -10.20 5.03 -8.94
N TRP A 199 -9.76 5.85 -9.89
CA TRP A 199 -9.61 5.43 -11.29
C TRP A 199 -8.68 4.21 -11.40
N PHE A 200 -7.55 4.23 -10.71
CA PHE A 200 -6.60 3.13 -10.68
C PHE A 200 -7.22 1.84 -10.13
N VAL A 201 -7.95 1.92 -9.02
CA VAL A 201 -8.63 0.76 -8.45
C VAL A 201 -9.69 0.21 -9.41
N LYS A 202 -10.49 1.09 -10.04
CA LYS A 202 -11.51 0.66 -11.03
C LYS A 202 -10.89 -0.12 -12.19
N LYS A 203 -9.76 0.35 -12.73
CA LYS A 203 -9.05 -0.30 -13.85
C LYS A 203 -8.34 -1.59 -13.42
N THR A 204 -7.82 -1.64 -12.20
CA THR A 204 -7.00 -2.78 -11.74
C THR A 204 -7.77 -3.81 -10.91
N ARG A 205 -9.07 -3.61 -10.69
CA ARG A 205 -9.98 -4.53 -9.99
C ARG A 205 -11.38 -4.53 -10.66
N PRO A 206 -11.52 -5.04 -11.88
CA PRO A 206 -12.78 -4.96 -12.64
C PRO A 206 -13.94 -5.68 -11.95
N ALA A 207 -13.70 -6.84 -11.33
CA ALA A 207 -14.72 -7.58 -10.58
C ALA A 207 -15.28 -6.76 -9.39
N TRP A 208 -14.39 -6.16 -8.59
CA TRP A 208 -14.78 -5.23 -7.54
C TRP A 208 -15.56 -4.04 -8.09
N TYR A 209 -15.11 -3.45 -9.21
CA TYR A 209 -15.78 -2.28 -9.77
C TYR A 209 -17.20 -2.58 -10.22
N LYS A 210 -17.44 -3.76 -10.79
CA LYS A 210 -18.78 -4.21 -11.18
C LYS A 210 -19.73 -4.24 -9.98
N GLU A 211 -19.31 -4.84 -8.87
CA GLU A 211 -20.15 -4.89 -7.66
C GLU A 211 -20.27 -3.52 -6.98
N PHE A 212 -19.18 -2.78 -6.87
CA PHE A 212 -19.17 -1.41 -6.35
C PHE A 212 -20.15 -0.50 -7.11
N SER A 213 -20.19 -0.60 -8.44
CA SER A 213 -21.08 0.22 -9.26
C SER A 213 -22.56 -0.04 -8.97
N LYS A 214 -22.93 -1.30 -8.71
CA LYS A 214 -24.31 -1.67 -8.31
C LYS A 214 -24.64 -1.13 -6.93
N VAL A 215 -23.75 -1.32 -5.95
CA VAL A 215 -23.94 -0.84 -4.57
C VAL A 215 -24.07 0.68 -4.55
N LEU A 216 -23.22 1.39 -5.30
CA LEU A 216 -23.29 2.84 -5.42
C LEU A 216 -24.58 3.33 -6.08
N ALA A 217 -25.00 2.69 -7.19
CA ALA A 217 -26.25 3.05 -7.86
C ALA A 217 -27.47 2.85 -6.95
N ARG A 218 -27.50 1.74 -6.20
CA ARG A 218 -28.56 1.46 -5.22
C ARG A 218 -28.58 2.50 -4.10
N ALA A 219 -27.41 2.83 -3.54
CA ALA A 219 -27.29 3.86 -2.50
C ALA A 219 -27.78 5.23 -2.98
N GLN A 220 -27.47 5.60 -4.22
CA GLN A 220 -27.93 6.86 -4.83
C GLN A 220 -29.43 6.86 -5.12
N GLN A 221 -29.99 5.72 -5.52
CA GLN A 221 -31.41 5.58 -5.82
C GLN A 221 -32.28 5.58 -4.56
N GLU A 222 -31.89 4.82 -3.54
CA GLU A 222 -32.66 4.67 -2.29
C GLU A 222 -32.35 5.79 -1.28
N ASN A 223 -31.19 6.45 -1.41
CA ASN A 223 -30.71 7.51 -0.51
C ASN A 223 -30.81 7.15 0.99
N ASP A 224 -30.39 5.92 1.31
CA ASP A 224 -30.51 5.31 2.63
C ASP A 224 -29.14 5.10 3.29
N ALA A 225 -29.09 5.22 4.61
CA ALA A 225 -27.87 5.15 5.42
C ALA A 225 -27.17 3.78 5.31
N ILE A 226 -27.93 2.67 5.29
CA ILE A 226 -27.38 1.30 5.25
C ILE A 226 -26.72 1.03 3.88
N ASN A 227 -27.32 1.51 2.80
CA ASN A 227 -26.71 1.39 1.48
C ASN A 227 -25.44 2.24 1.34
N TYR A 228 -25.42 3.46 1.88
CA TYR A 228 -24.19 4.27 1.90
C TYR A 228 -23.10 3.68 2.81
N LEU A 229 -23.47 3.04 3.92
CA LEU A 229 -22.54 2.27 4.73
C LEU A 229 -21.91 1.12 3.93
N SER A 230 -22.70 0.43 3.11
CA SER A 230 -22.19 -0.58 2.18
C SER A 230 -21.19 -0.01 1.17
N VAL A 231 -21.43 1.20 0.65
CA VAL A 231 -20.46 1.93 -0.20
C VAL A 231 -19.18 2.26 0.58
N ALA A 232 -19.29 2.69 1.83
CA ALA A 232 -18.13 2.98 2.68
C ALA A 232 -17.26 1.73 2.90
N TRP A 233 -17.86 0.58 3.19
CA TRP A 233 -17.16 -0.70 3.26
C TRP A 233 -16.42 -1.04 1.96
N GLN A 234 -17.04 -0.82 0.79
CA GLN A 234 -16.37 -1.02 -0.49
C GLN A 234 -15.13 -0.13 -0.64
N TYR A 235 -15.17 1.13 -0.19
CA TYR A 235 -13.99 2.00 -0.20
C TYR A 235 -12.91 1.55 0.78
N TYR A 236 -13.29 1.08 1.97
CA TYR A 236 -12.36 0.54 2.96
C TYR A 236 -11.59 -0.67 2.41
N PHE A 237 -12.26 -1.64 1.78
CA PHE A 237 -11.61 -2.85 1.24
C PHE A 237 -10.58 -2.58 0.13
N VAL A 238 -10.63 -1.41 -0.50
CA VAL A 238 -9.65 -0.97 -1.52
C VAL A 238 -8.69 0.11 -1.00
N GLY A 239 -8.73 0.43 0.29
CA GLY A 239 -7.84 1.40 0.94
C GLY A 239 -8.08 2.87 0.54
N LEU A 240 -9.31 3.20 0.12
CA LEU A 240 -9.71 4.56 -0.26
C LEU A 240 -10.31 5.32 0.95
N ASP A 241 -9.57 5.38 2.05
CA ASP A 241 -10.05 5.85 3.35
C ASP A 241 -10.68 7.25 3.32
N ARG A 242 -10.15 8.19 2.51
CA ARG A 242 -10.73 9.54 2.40
C ARG A 242 -12.15 9.51 1.81
N LEU A 243 -12.42 8.62 0.85
CA LEU A 243 -13.78 8.43 0.34
C LEU A 243 -14.63 7.66 1.34
N CYS A 244 -14.03 6.70 2.05
CA CYS A 244 -14.71 5.98 3.12
C CYS A 244 -15.23 6.96 4.18
N GLU A 245 -14.37 7.78 4.78
CA GLU A 245 -14.74 8.78 5.79
C GLU A 245 -15.80 9.75 5.28
N LYS A 246 -15.63 10.32 4.08
CA LYS A 246 -16.63 11.21 3.48
C LYS A 246 -17.99 10.52 3.30
N THR A 247 -17.97 9.22 2.99
CA THR A 247 -19.21 8.43 2.86
C THR A 247 -19.81 8.15 4.23
N LEU A 248 -18.99 7.89 5.25
CA LEU A 248 -19.43 7.73 6.63
C LEU A 248 -20.05 9.00 7.21
N ASP A 249 -19.50 10.17 6.90
CA ASP A 249 -20.12 11.45 7.25
C ASP A 249 -21.54 11.54 6.67
N LYS A 250 -21.71 11.11 5.40
CA LYS A 250 -23.02 11.05 4.76
C LYS A 250 -23.97 10.04 5.43
N VAL A 251 -23.46 8.90 5.88
CA VAL A 251 -24.24 7.91 6.63
C VAL A 251 -24.76 8.53 7.93
N GLN A 252 -23.91 9.22 8.70
CA GLN A 252 -24.31 9.88 9.95
C GLN A 252 -25.31 11.02 9.75
N GLU A 253 -25.22 11.75 8.63
CA GLU A 253 -26.22 12.77 8.26
C GLU A 253 -27.61 12.16 8.03
N LEU A 254 -27.67 10.93 7.49
CA LEU A 254 -28.92 10.24 7.18
C LEU A 254 -29.47 9.49 8.40
N ASP A 255 -28.59 8.88 9.18
CA ASP A 255 -28.91 8.18 10.42
C ASP A 255 -27.76 8.32 11.44
N SER A 256 -27.95 9.20 12.42
CA SER A 256 -26.97 9.46 13.48
C SER A 256 -26.90 8.34 14.51
N GLN A 257 -27.87 7.42 14.54
CA GLN A 257 -27.92 6.30 15.49
C GLN A 257 -27.23 5.03 14.95
N LEU A 258 -26.82 5.02 13.67
CA LEU A 258 -26.18 3.87 13.06
C LEU A 258 -24.73 3.67 13.57
N MET A 259 -24.57 2.78 14.55
CA MET A 259 -23.30 2.54 15.24
C MET A 259 -22.22 1.88 14.38
N ASP A 260 -22.57 1.21 13.28
CA ASP A 260 -21.59 0.66 12.33
C ASP A 260 -20.61 1.70 11.77
N VAL A 261 -20.98 2.98 11.76
CA VAL A 261 -20.08 4.06 11.36
C VAL A 261 -18.84 4.08 12.25
N TRP A 262 -19.03 3.98 13.56
CA TRP A 262 -17.94 3.96 14.53
C TRP A 262 -17.09 2.70 14.41
N LEU A 263 -17.72 1.57 14.07
CA LEU A 263 -17.03 0.32 13.83
C LEU A 263 -16.08 0.45 12.63
N LEU A 264 -16.56 1.00 11.52
CA LEU A 264 -15.75 1.18 10.32
C LEU A 264 -14.64 2.23 10.52
N ARG A 265 -14.91 3.34 11.22
CA ARG A 265 -13.86 4.31 11.60
C ARG A 265 -12.78 3.66 12.45
N GLY A 266 -13.17 2.85 13.43
CA GLY A 266 -12.24 2.08 14.25
C GLY A 266 -11.33 1.19 13.41
N TYR A 267 -11.89 0.46 12.42
CA TYR A 267 -11.10 -0.35 11.50
C TYR A 267 -10.16 0.46 10.59
N ILE A 268 -10.57 1.66 10.15
CA ILE A 268 -9.68 2.58 9.42
C ILE A 268 -8.49 2.96 10.30
N HIS A 269 -8.72 3.34 11.56
CA HIS A 269 -7.66 3.70 12.49
C HIS A 269 -6.75 2.52 12.83
N GLN A 270 -7.32 1.34 13.06
CA GLN A 270 -6.58 0.10 13.34
C GLN A 270 -5.65 -0.26 12.17
N SER A 271 -6.15 -0.20 10.92
CA SER A 271 -5.34 -0.50 9.72
C SER A 271 -4.14 0.44 9.52
N LYS A 272 -4.20 1.64 10.12
CA LYS A 272 -3.12 2.65 10.11
C LYS A 272 -2.16 2.51 11.29
N GLY A 273 -2.34 1.51 12.14
CA GLY A 273 -1.59 1.35 13.38
C GLY A 273 -1.93 2.39 14.46
N ARG A 274 -3.03 3.14 14.32
CA ARG A 274 -3.48 4.16 15.27
C ARG A 274 -4.41 3.53 16.31
N PHE A 275 -3.87 2.59 17.09
CA PHE A 275 -4.67 1.73 17.98
C PHE A 275 -5.46 2.50 19.05
N GLU A 276 -4.90 3.57 19.62
CA GLU A 276 -5.60 4.41 20.61
C GLU A 276 -6.84 5.06 20.02
N SER A 277 -6.71 5.69 18.84
CA SER A 277 -7.85 6.29 18.13
C SER A 277 -8.88 5.23 17.73
N ALA A 278 -8.44 4.04 17.33
CA ALA A 278 -9.34 2.94 17.01
C ALA A 278 -10.15 2.49 18.23
N ILE A 279 -9.51 2.34 19.39
CA ILE A 279 -10.16 2.01 20.66
C ILE A 279 -11.20 3.07 21.04
N LEU A 280 -10.90 4.36 20.86
CA LEU A 280 -11.88 5.42 21.10
C LEU A 280 -13.13 5.25 20.22
N CYS A 281 -12.97 4.97 18.91
CA CYS A 281 -14.11 4.70 18.04
C CYS A 281 -14.92 3.47 18.48
N PHE A 282 -14.26 2.39 18.88
CA PHE A 282 -14.98 1.20 19.36
C PHE A 282 -15.67 1.45 20.71
N LYS A 283 -15.12 2.31 21.57
CA LYS A 283 -15.75 2.70 22.82
C LYS A 283 -17.04 3.49 22.65
N GLU A 284 -17.15 4.31 21.59
CA GLU A 284 -18.42 4.95 21.25
C GLU A 284 -19.54 3.92 21.06
N ILE A 285 -19.23 2.71 20.61
CA ILE A 285 -20.21 1.61 20.53
C ILE A 285 -20.44 1.00 21.90
N THR A 286 -19.38 0.60 22.61
CA THR A 286 -19.49 -0.17 23.86
C THR A 286 -20.05 0.63 25.03
N ASP A 287 -19.91 1.95 24.99
CA ASP A 287 -20.39 2.87 26.02
C ASP A 287 -21.78 3.44 25.67
N SER A 288 -22.30 3.17 24.47
CA SER A 288 -23.64 3.57 24.02
C SER A 288 -24.73 2.58 24.42
N GLU A 289 -25.99 3.02 24.36
CA GLU A 289 -27.17 2.15 24.48
C GLU A 289 -27.46 1.38 23.17
N CYS A 290 -26.43 0.82 22.53
CA CYS A 290 -26.58 0.05 21.30
C CYS A 290 -27.40 -1.22 21.58
N SER A 291 -28.52 -1.37 20.87
CA SER A 291 -29.39 -2.55 21.00
C SER A 291 -28.84 -3.79 20.27
N ASP A 292 -27.97 -3.60 19.28
CA ASP A 292 -27.37 -4.68 18.51
C ASP A 292 -26.18 -5.30 19.27
N LYS A 293 -26.45 -6.46 19.86
CA LYS A 293 -25.46 -7.25 20.61
C LYS A 293 -24.30 -7.71 19.73
N VAL A 294 -24.52 -8.02 18.46
CA VAL A 294 -23.47 -8.49 17.55
C VAL A 294 -22.50 -7.36 17.26
N ILE A 295 -22.99 -6.15 16.99
CA ILE A 295 -22.15 -4.96 16.78
C ILE A 295 -21.35 -4.64 18.05
N MET A 296 -22.00 -4.67 19.23
CA MET A 296 -21.32 -4.41 20.50
C MET A 296 -20.25 -5.47 20.81
N ALA A 297 -20.53 -6.75 20.55
CA ALA A 297 -19.54 -7.82 20.68
C ALA A 297 -18.36 -7.64 19.71
N ARG A 298 -18.62 -7.25 18.44
CA ARG A 298 -17.57 -6.92 17.46
C ARG A 298 -16.69 -5.76 17.91
N ALA A 299 -17.29 -4.70 18.48
CA ALA A 299 -16.54 -3.57 19.02
C ALA A 299 -15.62 -3.99 20.17
N TRP A 300 -16.11 -4.82 21.11
CA TRP A 300 -15.29 -5.38 22.18
C TRP A 300 -14.15 -6.25 21.66
N MET A 301 -14.40 -7.11 20.67
CA MET A 301 -13.32 -7.89 20.04
C MET A 301 -12.29 -6.99 19.35
N ALA A 302 -12.74 -5.96 18.64
CA ALA A 302 -11.85 -5.02 17.96
C ALA A 302 -11.00 -4.20 18.95
N CYS A 303 -11.57 -3.79 20.10
CA CYS A 303 -10.82 -3.26 21.24
C CYS A 303 -9.73 -4.23 21.70
N GLY A 304 -10.08 -5.50 21.91
CA GLY A 304 -9.14 -6.56 22.29
C GLY A 304 -8.01 -6.74 21.27
N HIS A 305 -8.30 -6.70 19.97
CA HIS A 305 -7.29 -6.77 18.92
C HIS A 305 -6.32 -5.59 18.94
N CYS A 306 -6.83 -4.36 19.10
CA CYS A 306 -6.00 -3.17 19.22
C CYS A 306 -5.09 -3.23 20.46
N GLN A 307 -5.63 -3.61 21.61
CA GLN A 307 -4.88 -3.76 22.85
C GLN A 307 -3.82 -4.85 22.74
N ALA A 308 -4.15 -6.01 22.15
CA ALA A 308 -3.21 -7.10 21.93
C ALA A 308 -2.00 -6.63 21.09
N GLN A 309 -2.27 -5.89 20.02
CA GLN A 309 -1.20 -5.35 19.17
C GLN A 309 -0.34 -4.32 19.91
N GLN A 310 -0.92 -3.48 20.77
CA GLN A 310 -0.15 -2.56 21.63
C GLN A 310 0.76 -3.32 22.61
N VAL A 311 0.24 -4.37 23.24
CA VAL A 311 0.99 -5.24 24.16
C VAL A 311 2.17 -5.90 23.44
N GLU A 312 1.95 -6.45 22.25
CA GLU A 312 3.00 -7.06 21.42
C GLU A 312 4.06 -6.04 20.97
N ASN A 313 3.64 -4.83 20.62
CA ASN A 313 4.55 -3.76 20.20
C ASN A 313 5.39 -3.19 21.36
N SER A 314 4.93 -3.33 22.61
CA SER A 314 5.61 -2.78 23.80
C SER A 314 6.98 -3.44 24.08
N ARG A 315 7.21 -4.66 23.56
CA ARG A 315 8.41 -5.49 23.83
C ARG A 315 8.71 -5.69 25.32
N ALA A 316 7.70 -5.59 26.19
CA ALA A 316 7.87 -5.87 27.61
C ALA A 316 8.27 -7.34 27.84
N ALA A 317 9.20 -7.59 28.77
CA ALA A 317 9.63 -8.95 29.11
C ALA A 317 8.49 -9.80 29.68
N LYS A 318 7.51 -9.17 30.34
CA LYS A 318 6.26 -9.76 30.82
C LYS A 318 5.11 -8.86 30.38
N PRO A 319 4.52 -9.10 29.21
CA PRO A 319 3.42 -8.29 28.71
C PRO A 319 2.18 -8.46 29.59
N ASP A 320 1.48 -7.36 29.89
CA ASP A 320 0.21 -7.39 30.63
C ASP A 320 -0.95 -7.61 29.66
N TRP A 321 -1.61 -8.77 29.78
CA TRP A 321 -2.74 -9.17 28.94
C TRP A 321 -4.10 -8.87 29.59
N HIS A 322 -4.15 -8.23 30.77
CA HIS A 322 -5.37 -8.06 31.54
C HIS A 322 -6.50 -7.37 30.76
N GLU A 323 -6.23 -6.19 30.19
CA GLU A 323 -7.23 -5.43 29.44
C GLU A 323 -7.67 -6.15 28.15
N VAL A 324 -6.75 -6.88 27.49
CA VAL A 324 -7.06 -7.69 26.30
C VAL A 324 -8.06 -8.80 26.64
N LEU A 325 -7.77 -9.56 27.70
CA LEU A 325 -8.63 -10.64 28.19
C LEU A 325 -10.00 -10.11 28.64
N LYS A 326 -10.02 -8.96 29.32
CA LYS A 326 -11.25 -8.28 29.73
C LYS A 326 -12.12 -7.91 28.53
N SER A 327 -11.54 -7.35 27.47
CA SER A 327 -12.28 -6.99 26.25
C SER A 327 -12.91 -8.21 25.58
N TYR A 328 -12.16 -9.31 25.37
CA TYR A 328 -12.73 -10.52 24.76
C TYR A 328 -13.78 -11.19 25.65
N LYS A 329 -13.59 -11.18 26.97
CA LYS A 329 -14.58 -11.69 27.92
C LYS A 329 -15.85 -10.86 27.92
N GLN A 330 -15.74 -9.54 27.79
CA GLN A 330 -16.92 -8.68 27.66
C GLN A 330 -17.65 -8.93 26.33
N ALA A 331 -16.93 -9.21 25.25
CA ALA A 331 -17.52 -9.63 23.98
C ALA A 331 -18.33 -10.94 24.12
N SER A 332 -17.79 -11.95 24.79
CA SER A 332 -18.49 -13.24 24.98
C SER A 332 -19.71 -13.14 25.89
N PHE A 333 -19.70 -12.23 26.87
CA PHE A 333 -20.89 -11.94 27.68
C PHE A 333 -21.94 -11.13 26.96
N THR A 334 -21.53 -10.23 26.06
CA THR A 334 -22.43 -9.38 25.29
C THR A 334 -23.31 -10.21 24.36
N ASP A 335 -22.70 -11.17 23.66
CA ASP A 335 -23.42 -12.12 22.82
C ASP A 335 -22.84 -13.53 23.00
N SER A 336 -23.48 -14.31 23.87
CA SER A 336 -23.06 -15.67 24.20
C SER A 336 -23.36 -16.68 23.08
N SER A 337 -23.98 -16.25 21.98
CA SER A 337 -24.18 -17.10 20.80
C SER A 337 -22.96 -17.11 19.87
N LEU A 338 -22.00 -16.20 20.04
CA LEU A 338 -20.84 -16.07 19.15
C LEU A 338 -19.66 -16.93 19.59
N ALA A 339 -19.02 -17.60 18.64
CA ALA A 339 -17.82 -18.41 18.89
C ALA A 339 -16.51 -17.59 18.88
N ASP A 340 -16.44 -16.55 18.06
CA ASP A 340 -15.23 -15.75 17.84
C ASP A 340 -14.67 -15.14 19.13
N PRO A 341 -15.48 -14.56 20.06
CA PRO A 341 -14.98 -14.05 21.33
C PRO A 341 -14.29 -15.13 22.18
N HIS A 342 -14.85 -16.34 22.24
CA HIS A 342 -14.28 -17.46 22.99
C HIS A 342 -12.97 -17.93 22.37
N TYR A 343 -12.89 -17.98 21.03
CA TYR A 343 -11.66 -18.30 20.33
C TYR A 343 -10.55 -17.29 20.64
N TYR A 344 -10.81 -15.99 20.49
CA TYR A 344 -9.81 -14.96 20.74
C TYR A 344 -9.40 -14.88 22.22
N LEU A 345 -10.35 -15.09 23.13
CA LEU A 345 -10.06 -15.22 24.57
C LEU A 345 -9.12 -16.40 24.83
N GLY A 346 -9.42 -17.59 24.28
CA GLY A 346 -8.60 -18.78 24.40
C GLY A 346 -7.18 -18.61 23.89
N VAL A 347 -7.01 -18.06 22.68
CA VAL A 347 -5.68 -17.77 22.10
C VAL A 347 -4.89 -16.76 22.95
N THR A 348 -5.56 -15.75 23.51
CA THR A 348 -4.92 -14.77 24.38
C THR A 348 -4.52 -15.37 25.73
N LEU A 349 -5.33 -16.28 26.29
CA LEU A 349 -5.01 -17.02 27.50
C LEU A 349 -3.77 -17.91 27.31
N ILE A 350 -3.57 -18.50 26.12
CA ILE A 350 -2.31 -19.20 25.77
C ILE A 350 -1.12 -18.26 25.90
N LYS A 351 -1.21 -17.06 25.30
CA LYS A 351 -0.15 -16.03 25.36
C LYS A 351 0.11 -15.53 26.79
N ALA A 352 -0.91 -15.55 27.65
CA ALA A 352 -0.81 -15.20 29.07
C ALA A 352 -0.35 -16.37 29.96
N GLU A 353 0.01 -17.53 29.39
CA GLU A 353 0.38 -18.78 30.08
C GLU A 353 -0.72 -19.38 30.99
N LEU A 354 -1.98 -19.03 30.76
CA LEU A 354 -3.15 -19.56 31.48
C LEU A 354 -3.76 -20.75 30.74
N LEU A 355 -2.97 -21.81 30.57
CA LEU A 355 -3.27 -22.92 29.67
C LEU A 355 -4.58 -23.68 29.97
N LYS A 356 -4.94 -23.83 31.26
CA LYS A 356 -6.17 -24.53 31.66
C LYS A 356 -7.42 -23.76 31.24
N ASP A 357 -7.41 -22.45 31.46
CA ASP A 357 -8.51 -21.56 31.10
C ASP A 357 -8.63 -21.46 29.58
N ALA A 358 -7.49 -21.42 28.88
CA ALA A 358 -7.45 -21.44 27.42
C ALA A 358 -8.11 -22.70 26.81
N GLU A 359 -7.78 -23.89 27.33
CA GLU A 359 -8.38 -25.15 26.84
C GLU A 359 -9.89 -25.17 27.11
N ALA A 360 -10.33 -24.65 28.27
CA ALA A 360 -11.75 -24.58 28.61
C ALA A 360 -12.53 -23.71 27.61
N GLU A 361 -12.04 -22.50 27.30
CA GLU A 361 -12.66 -21.60 26.32
C GLU A 361 -12.71 -22.21 24.92
N LEU A 362 -11.61 -22.81 24.45
CA LEU A 362 -11.56 -23.43 23.12
C LEU A 362 -12.45 -24.68 23.01
N LEU A 363 -12.63 -25.44 24.11
CA LEU A 363 -13.55 -26.56 24.15
C LEU A 363 -15.03 -26.12 24.06
N LEU A 364 -15.38 -24.91 24.53
CA LEU A 364 -16.73 -24.36 24.31
C LEU A 364 -17.02 -24.20 22.81
N CYS A 365 -16.05 -23.71 22.04
CA CYS A 365 -16.16 -23.59 20.59
C CYS A 365 -16.39 -24.95 19.89
N GLN A 366 -15.81 -26.04 20.42
CA GLN A 366 -15.91 -27.38 19.83
C GLN A 366 -17.18 -28.15 20.26
N ASN A 367 -17.55 -28.07 21.54
CA ASN A 367 -18.59 -28.92 22.14
C ASN A 367 -20.00 -28.52 21.72
N ASN A 368 -20.25 -27.24 21.42
CA ASN A 368 -21.55 -26.79 20.95
C ASN A 368 -21.91 -27.31 19.55
N GLN A 369 -20.94 -27.81 18.78
CA GLN A 369 -21.23 -28.49 17.51
C GLN A 369 -21.69 -29.94 17.68
N ARG A 370 -21.40 -30.59 18.82
CA ARG A 370 -21.64 -32.04 19.02
C ARG A 370 -22.83 -32.37 19.91
N ALA A 371 -23.24 -31.44 20.79
CA ALA A 371 -24.17 -31.75 21.89
C ALA A 371 -25.66 -31.44 21.61
N GLY A 372 -26.05 -31.05 20.40
CA GLY A 372 -27.44 -30.70 20.08
C GLY A 372 -27.99 -29.46 20.83
N LYS A 373 -27.11 -28.71 21.53
CA LYS A 373 -27.38 -27.34 21.96
C LYS A 373 -27.26 -26.40 20.75
N GLU A 374 -27.84 -25.21 20.83
CA GLU A 374 -27.66 -24.18 19.80
C GLU A 374 -26.15 -23.98 19.55
N ALA A 375 -25.71 -24.36 18.36
CA ALA A 375 -24.31 -24.25 17.98
C ALA A 375 -23.91 -22.77 17.98
N LEU A 376 -22.72 -22.46 18.52
CA LEU A 376 -22.22 -21.09 18.44
C LEU A 376 -22.07 -20.67 16.98
N THR A 377 -22.46 -19.44 16.70
CA THR A 377 -22.35 -18.81 15.39
C THR A 377 -20.94 -18.26 15.22
N TRP A 378 -20.30 -18.60 14.10
CA TRP A 378 -19.02 -18.02 13.70
C TRP A 378 -19.26 -16.81 12.80
N LEU A 379 -18.68 -15.67 13.16
CA LEU A 379 -18.60 -14.52 12.27
C LEU A 379 -17.50 -14.73 11.22
N ASP A 380 -16.38 -15.33 11.63
CA ASP A 380 -15.34 -15.85 10.75
C ASP A 380 -15.27 -17.39 10.80
N PRO A 381 -15.83 -18.10 9.79
CA PRO A 381 -15.80 -19.55 9.73
C PRO A 381 -14.40 -20.17 9.72
N MET A 382 -13.36 -19.43 9.30
CA MET A 382 -11.99 -19.95 9.24
C MET A 382 -11.44 -20.25 10.63
N LEU A 383 -11.82 -19.46 11.64
CA LEU A 383 -11.39 -19.66 13.03
C LEU A 383 -11.84 -21.01 13.57
N GLY A 384 -13.02 -21.49 13.16
CA GLY A 384 -13.53 -22.80 13.55
C GLY A 384 -12.60 -23.95 13.15
N SER A 385 -11.90 -23.82 12.03
CA SER A 385 -10.91 -24.82 11.59
C SER A 385 -9.60 -24.79 12.40
N MET A 386 -9.31 -23.66 13.06
CA MET A 386 -8.08 -23.46 13.83
C MET A 386 -8.18 -23.93 15.28
N VAL A 387 -9.39 -23.98 15.85
CA VAL A 387 -9.64 -24.38 17.26
C VAL A 387 -8.90 -25.66 17.65
N GLN A 388 -9.00 -26.71 16.81
CA GLN A 388 -8.40 -28.01 17.11
C GLN A 388 -6.85 -27.94 17.12
N GLN A 389 -6.27 -27.08 16.28
CA GLN A 389 -4.82 -26.88 16.22
C GLN A 389 -4.33 -26.24 17.54
N GLU A 390 -5.04 -25.22 18.02
CA GLU A 390 -4.71 -24.53 19.28
C GLU A 390 -4.85 -25.45 20.51
N ILE A 391 -5.92 -26.26 20.59
CA ILE A 391 -6.08 -27.25 21.67
C ILE A 391 -4.91 -28.24 21.69
N ASN A 392 -4.49 -28.72 20.52
CA ASN A 392 -3.35 -29.63 20.42
C ASN A 392 -2.05 -28.95 20.85
N ALA A 393 -1.86 -27.67 20.53
CA ALA A 393 -0.71 -26.88 20.98
C ALA A 393 -0.67 -26.76 22.52
N ILE A 394 -1.81 -26.46 23.16
CA ILE A 394 -1.92 -26.41 24.63
C ILE A 394 -1.51 -27.73 25.29
N ARG A 395 -1.99 -28.87 24.77
CA ARG A 395 -1.69 -30.20 25.31
C ARG A 395 -0.21 -30.54 25.20
N ASN A 396 0.43 -30.17 24.10
CA ASN A 396 1.86 -30.37 23.90
C ASN A 396 2.68 -29.52 24.87
N LEU A 397 2.32 -28.24 25.05
CA LEU A 397 2.97 -27.35 26.02
C LEU A 397 2.82 -27.85 27.46
N SER A 398 1.64 -28.38 27.80
CA SER A 398 1.37 -28.90 29.15
C SER A 398 2.16 -30.16 29.47
N ARG A 399 2.38 -31.04 28.48
CA ARG A 399 3.24 -32.23 28.62
C ARG A 399 4.71 -31.88 28.80
N GLY A 400 5.20 -30.81 28.17
CA GLY A 400 6.60 -30.39 28.30
C GLY A 400 6.95 -29.74 29.64
N LYS A 401 5.95 -29.33 30.45
CA LYS A 401 6.14 -28.76 31.79
C LYS A 401 6.05 -29.82 32.91
N GLN A 402 5.66 -31.05 32.61
CA GLN A 402 5.63 -32.20 33.53
C GLN A 402 6.94 -32.97 33.43
#